data_AF-A0A960VIG1-F1
#
_entry.id   AF-A0A960VIG1-F1
#
_cell.length_a   1.000
_cell.length_b   1.000
_cell.length_c   1.000
_cell.angle_alpha   90.00
_cell.angle_beta   90.00
_cell.angle_gamma   90.00
#
_symmetry.space_group_name_H-M   'P 1'
#
loop_
_entity.id
_entity.type
_entity.pdbx_description
1 polymer ?
#
loop_
_entity_poly.entity_id
_entity_poly.type
_entity_poly.pdbx_seq_one_letter_code
_entity_poly.pdbx_strand_id
1 'polypeptide(L)'
;MSQDCGAGAGPVGGSSGNRISLIPRRRDLIFLLALGLSVQGLVLSARAGTVAEVSRTEDVPRAPAAPPAEVRLAERDSLLSEIRIYSEMISALKDSLTGQGGVLAITPARREMIEQSVDDLTGAIDRVAKQLARMELQIKDNRISFLNEEGEGIVFNVPEDLDDQVSQGLKAFTQVILNDLPDSTGFDHAKRWDWKGFRPEPPPPARRIINGNIVKVWQDVQISAKEDVRGNVVVIFGNAQVAGRVDGAVVTVFGNLLLDDGAEVTGSVVTAGGYLDQDPGATVDDVVAIDPLNRGRGEGWQGLFRHDGLTFLISQGLFLLTLLLAVVAVVATPRRRFEVVVGALTGAPSASFGLGVLVALGGHVVVAVLMAVLIITVIGLPLALLVAVVLAIAAVLAVAVVGAVLGDLICRRLGGRCHAPWLVVVVGMTALHVVSFVGSLLGLIGSPETLASLVVVLGMTIKIAAYVFGLGALVHSRFGLRPTGA
;
A
#
# COMPACT_ATOMS: atom_id res chain seq x y z
N MET A 1 57.70 42.21 -63.23
CA MET A 1 56.79 42.23 -64.39
C MET A 1 55.40 41.84 -63.89
N SER A 2 54.46 42.78 -63.97
CA SER A 2 53.01 42.78 -63.61
C SER A 2 52.57 42.20 -62.26
N GLN A 3 52.19 43.00 -61.24
CA GLN A 3 51.06 43.96 -61.06
C GLN A 3 49.88 43.35 -60.29
N ASP A 4 49.79 43.76 -59.02
CA ASP A 4 48.66 44.29 -58.24
C ASP A 4 47.21 43.86 -58.52
N CYS A 5 46.56 43.37 -57.45
CA CYS A 5 45.46 44.01 -56.69
C CYS A 5 44.86 42.93 -55.75
N GLY A 6 44.57 43.11 -54.46
CA GLY A 6 44.58 44.23 -53.52
C GLY A 6 43.94 43.74 -52.21
N ALA A 7 44.37 44.29 -51.08
CA ALA A 7 44.17 43.80 -49.71
C ALA A 7 42.87 44.31 -49.01
N GLY A 8 42.51 43.67 -47.88
CA GLY A 8 41.56 44.18 -46.89
C GLY A 8 41.67 43.41 -45.55
N ALA A 9 41.86 44.13 -44.46
CA ALA A 9 42.40 43.66 -43.18
C ALA A 9 41.39 43.67 -42.00
N GLY A 10 41.64 42.84 -40.98
CA GLY A 10 41.58 43.23 -39.55
C GLY A 10 40.30 43.00 -38.72
N PRO A 11 40.40 42.94 -37.36
CA PRO A 11 39.85 41.84 -36.54
C PRO A 11 39.10 42.23 -35.23
N VAL A 12 38.39 41.30 -34.57
CA VAL A 12 38.02 41.31 -33.12
C VAL A 12 37.80 39.84 -32.65
N GLY A 13 38.63 39.22 -31.78
CA GLY A 13 38.49 39.11 -30.30
C GLY A 13 37.45 38.02 -29.90
N GLY A 14 37.62 37.03 -29.01
CA GLY A 14 38.64 36.62 -28.04
C GLY A 14 37.94 35.81 -26.91
N SER A 15 38.60 34.76 -26.40
CA SER A 15 38.51 34.21 -25.02
C SER A 15 37.52 33.09 -24.59
N SER A 16 38.12 32.12 -23.87
CA SER A 16 37.64 31.13 -22.87
C SER A 16 37.04 29.81 -23.39
N GLY A 17 37.42 28.59 -22.95
CA GLY A 17 38.40 28.15 -21.95
C GLY A 17 37.76 27.48 -20.72
N ASN A 18 37.61 26.13 -20.73
CA ASN A 18 37.74 25.15 -19.62
C ASN A 18 37.13 23.80 -20.09
N ARG A 19 37.82 22.64 -20.19
CA ARG A 19 38.47 21.77 -19.17
C ARG A 19 37.61 21.50 -17.93
N ILE A 20 37.29 20.22 -17.69
CA ILE A 20 37.76 19.41 -16.54
C ILE A 20 37.49 17.92 -16.82
N SER A 21 38.57 17.14 -16.69
CA SER A 21 38.67 15.67 -16.61
C SER A 21 38.39 15.15 -15.18
N LEU A 22 38.09 13.85 -15.02
CA LEU A 22 38.82 12.88 -14.16
C LEU A 22 37.98 11.59 -13.96
N ILE A 23 38.37 10.46 -14.58
CA ILE A 23 38.97 9.23 -13.97
C ILE A 23 38.11 8.50 -12.92
N PRO A 24 37.97 7.15 -13.05
CA PRO A 24 38.15 6.26 -11.90
C PRO A 24 39.31 5.28 -12.13
N ARG A 25 40.23 5.24 -11.17
CA ARG A 25 41.38 4.33 -11.08
C ARG A 25 40.97 3.07 -10.31
N ARG A 26 41.24 1.90 -10.90
CA ARG A 26 41.47 0.64 -10.17
C ARG A 26 42.87 0.63 -9.54
N ARG A 27 43.00 0.07 -8.32
CA ARG A 27 44.04 -0.91 -7.95
C ARG A 27 43.81 -1.50 -6.56
N ASP A 28 44.03 -2.80 -6.49
CA ASP A 28 43.96 -3.74 -5.37
C ASP A 28 45.13 -3.61 -4.36
N LEU A 29 44.93 -4.08 -3.11
CA LEU A 29 45.78 -5.00 -2.30
C LEU A 29 45.26 -5.04 -0.83
N ILE A 30 44.63 -6.10 -0.28
CA ILE A 30 45.09 -7.42 0.29
C ILE A 30 45.79 -7.35 1.68
N PHE A 31 45.36 -8.27 2.59
CA PHE A 31 45.99 -8.94 3.78
C PHE A 31 45.15 -8.73 5.07
N LEU A 32 44.72 -9.68 5.93
CA LEU A 32 44.78 -11.15 6.17
C LEU A 32 43.58 -11.49 7.12
N LEU A 33 42.77 -12.54 6.92
CA LEU A 33 42.93 -13.95 7.34
C LEU A 33 42.72 -14.22 8.87
N ALA A 34 41.63 -14.92 9.23
CA ALA A 34 41.63 -16.02 10.21
C ALA A 34 40.25 -16.71 10.36
N LEU A 35 40.24 -18.03 10.04
CA LEU A 35 39.46 -19.18 10.57
C LEU A 35 37.94 -19.05 10.84
N GLY A 36 37.07 -20.01 10.51
CA GLY A 36 37.25 -21.42 10.14
C GLY A 36 36.03 -22.23 10.63
N LEU A 37 35.81 -23.40 10.00
CA LEU A 37 34.90 -24.51 10.35
C LEU A 37 33.52 -24.61 9.68
N SER A 38 33.59 -25.22 8.50
CA SER A 38 32.73 -26.31 8.01
C SER A 38 32.43 -27.38 9.07
N VAL A 39 31.19 -27.87 9.12
CA VAL A 39 30.86 -29.28 9.42
C VAL A 39 29.65 -29.70 8.57
N GLN A 40 29.92 -30.47 7.50
CA GLN A 40 28.96 -31.43 6.93
C GLN A 40 29.03 -32.72 7.77
N GLY A 41 27.87 -33.24 8.18
CA GLY A 41 27.72 -34.50 8.89
C GLY A 41 26.69 -35.39 8.20
N LEU A 42 27.20 -36.29 7.36
CA LEU A 42 26.52 -37.40 6.71
C LEU A 42 26.16 -38.48 7.75
N VAL A 43 24.89 -38.93 7.82
CA VAL A 43 24.55 -40.23 8.41
C VAL A 43 23.57 -40.96 7.49
N LEU A 44 24.12 -41.95 6.79
CA LEU A 44 23.40 -43.10 6.24
C LEU A 44 22.99 -44.02 7.40
N SER A 45 21.73 -44.46 7.42
CA SER A 45 21.46 -45.86 7.76
C SER A 45 20.22 -46.34 7.02
N ALA A 46 20.43 -47.34 6.18
CA ALA A 46 19.40 -48.13 5.53
C ALA A 46 18.79 -49.10 6.55
N ARG A 47 17.48 -49.32 6.45
CA ARG A 47 16.90 -50.61 6.84
C ARG A 47 15.80 -51.02 5.87
N ALA A 48 16.07 -52.15 5.24
CA ALA A 48 15.18 -52.87 4.35
C ALA A 48 13.91 -53.34 5.05
N GLY A 49 12.83 -53.42 4.29
CA GLY A 49 11.55 -53.96 4.74
C GLY A 49 10.63 -54.24 3.57
N THR A 50 10.81 -55.43 2.98
CA THR A 50 9.80 -56.31 2.37
C THR A 50 9.00 -55.85 1.15
N VAL A 51 9.32 -56.56 0.06
CA VAL A 51 8.53 -56.83 -1.14
C VAL A 51 7.11 -57.32 -0.79
N ALA A 52 6.12 -56.68 -1.39
CA ALA A 52 4.81 -57.27 -1.64
C ALA A 52 4.47 -57.06 -3.12
N GLU A 53 4.52 -58.15 -3.85
CA GLU A 53 4.16 -58.32 -5.24
C GLU A 53 2.63 -58.41 -5.34
N VAL A 54 1.98 -57.45 -6.00
CA VAL A 54 0.57 -57.56 -6.41
C VAL A 54 0.40 -57.07 -7.84
N SER A 55 -0.15 -58.00 -8.62
CA SER A 55 -0.53 -58.01 -10.02
C SER A 55 -0.91 -56.68 -10.68
N ARG A 56 -0.29 -56.49 -11.84
CA ARG A 56 -0.70 -55.64 -12.96
C ARG A 56 -2.08 -56.08 -13.49
N THR A 57 -3.09 -55.22 -13.35
CA THR A 57 -4.28 -55.19 -14.22
C THR A 57 -4.30 -53.83 -14.90
N GLU A 58 -4.13 -53.84 -16.22
CA GLU A 58 -4.32 -52.67 -17.08
C GLU A 58 -5.80 -52.27 -17.03
N ASP A 59 -6.11 -51.13 -16.44
CA ASP A 59 -7.40 -50.46 -16.61
C ASP A 59 -7.15 -49.14 -17.34
N VAL A 60 -7.70 -49.06 -18.55
CA VAL A 60 -7.73 -47.88 -19.41
C VAL A 60 -8.57 -46.79 -18.72
N PRO A 61 -8.06 -45.57 -18.47
CA PRO A 61 -8.88 -44.53 -17.88
C PRO A 61 -9.95 -44.05 -18.89
N ARG A 62 -11.21 -44.27 -18.51
CA ARG A 62 -12.39 -43.68 -19.13
C ARG A 62 -12.25 -42.15 -19.15
N ALA A 63 -12.55 -41.51 -20.28
CA ALA A 63 -12.54 -40.05 -20.43
C ALA A 63 -13.28 -39.36 -19.28
N PRO A 64 -12.78 -38.23 -18.75
CA PRO A 64 -13.45 -37.51 -17.68
C PRO A 64 -14.83 -37.05 -18.16
N ALA A 65 -15.84 -37.30 -17.31
CA ALA A 65 -17.20 -36.85 -17.54
C ALA A 65 -17.22 -35.31 -17.66
N ALA A 66 -18.02 -34.80 -18.60
CA ALA A 66 -18.22 -33.38 -18.81
C ALA A 66 -18.56 -32.67 -17.47
N PRO A 67 -18.08 -31.44 -17.25
CA PRO A 67 -18.27 -30.73 -15.99
C PRO A 67 -19.77 -30.60 -15.65
N PRO A 68 -20.14 -30.57 -14.36
CA PRO A 68 -21.53 -30.46 -13.94
C PRO A 68 -22.19 -29.18 -14.51
N ALA A 69 -23.49 -29.27 -14.80
CA ALA A 69 -24.24 -28.22 -15.52
C ALA A 69 -24.14 -26.82 -14.88
N GLU A 70 -23.90 -26.74 -13.58
CA GLU A 70 -23.71 -25.47 -12.83
C GLU A 70 -22.44 -24.71 -13.23
N VAL A 71 -21.34 -25.40 -13.56
CA VAL A 71 -20.09 -24.74 -13.99
C VAL A 71 -20.24 -24.15 -15.39
N ARG A 72 -20.94 -24.87 -16.29
CA ARG A 72 -21.25 -24.37 -17.64
C ARG A 72 -22.19 -23.16 -17.61
N LEU A 73 -23.09 -23.09 -16.62
CA LEU A 73 -23.97 -21.94 -16.43
C LEU A 73 -23.19 -20.70 -15.95
N ALA A 74 -22.24 -20.87 -15.03
CA ALA A 74 -21.41 -19.76 -14.53
C ALA A 74 -20.46 -19.19 -15.60
N GLU A 75 -19.87 -20.06 -16.44
CA GLU A 75 -18.99 -19.65 -17.54
C GLU A 75 -19.78 -18.94 -18.67
N ARG A 76 -21.01 -19.41 -18.94
CA ARG A 76 -21.97 -18.74 -19.84
C ARG A 76 -22.40 -17.37 -19.32
N ASP A 77 -22.68 -17.26 -18.02
CA ASP A 77 -23.10 -15.99 -17.41
C ASP A 77 -21.94 -14.98 -17.38
N SER A 78 -20.69 -15.45 -17.26
CA SER A 78 -19.49 -14.62 -17.41
C SER A 78 -19.35 -14.06 -18.82
N LEU A 79 -19.47 -14.90 -19.86
CA LEU A 79 -19.43 -14.45 -21.26
C LEU A 79 -20.57 -13.47 -21.59
N LEU A 80 -21.77 -13.69 -21.05
CA LEU A 80 -22.88 -12.75 -21.20
C LEU A 80 -22.63 -11.41 -20.49
N SER A 81 -21.89 -11.41 -19.38
CA SER A 81 -21.47 -10.18 -18.70
C SER A 81 -20.44 -9.40 -19.51
N GLU A 82 -19.52 -10.09 -20.19
CA GLU A 82 -18.48 -9.49 -21.03
C GLU A 82 -19.08 -8.86 -22.30
N ILE A 83 -20.05 -9.53 -22.93
CA ILE A 83 -20.82 -8.98 -24.05
C ILE A 83 -21.60 -7.71 -23.64
N ARG A 84 -22.12 -7.67 -22.40
CA ARG A 84 -22.80 -6.48 -21.87
C ARG A 84 -21.85 -5.29 -21.72
N ILE A 85 -20.62 -5.53 -21.28
CA ILE A 85 -19.57 -4.49 -21.16
C ILE A 85 -19.24 -3.90 -22.54
N TYR A 86 -19.10 -4.74 -23.57
CA TYR A 86 -18.88 -4.26 -24.94
C TYR A 86 -20.07 -3.48 -25.51
N SER A 87 -21.30 -3.91 -25.21
CA SER A 87 -22.52 -3.16 -25.57
C SER A 87 -22.57 -1.79 -24.90
N GLU A 88 -22.18 -1.70 -23.62
CA GLU A 88 -22.14 -0.43 -22.88
C GLU A 88 -21.04 0.51 -23.40
N MET A 89 -19.87 -0.02 -23.78
CA MET A 89 -18.82 0.77 -24.45
C MET A 89 -19.27 1.33 -25.80
N ILE A 90 -20.02 0.56 -26.59
CA ILE A 90 -20.55 1.01 -27.88
C ILE A 90 -21.65 2.08 -27.68
N SER A 91 -22.53 1.91 -26.68
CA SER A 91 -23.50 2.94 -26.29
C SER A 91 -22.84 4.21 -25.77
N ALA A 92 -21.77 4.10 -24.97
CA ALA A 92 -20.99 5.25 -24.50
C ALA A 92 -20.27 5.98 -25.66
N LEU A 93 -19.82 5.24 -26.68
CA LEU A 93 -19.25 5.81 -27.91
C LEU A 93 -20.32 6.55 -28.73
N LYS A 94 -21.56 6.02 -28.80
CA LYS A 94 -22.73 6.67 -29.42
C LYS A 94 -23.11 7.96 -28.68
N ASP A 95 -23.14 7.94 -27.35
CA ASP A 95 -23.42 9.13 -26.53
C ASP A 95 -22.33 10.20 -26.67
N SER A 96 -21.06 9.79 -26.80
CA SER A 96 -19.94 10.71 -27.07
C SER A 96 -20.01 11.35 -28.46
N LEU A 97 -20.66 10.72 -29.44
CA LEU A 97 -20.84 11.28 -30.79
C LEU A 97 -22.05 12.22 -30.89
N THR A 98 -23.01 12.13 -29.95
CA THR A 98 -24.22 12.95 -29.89
C THR A 98 -24.09 14.15 -28.94
N GLY A 99 -23.12 14.14 -28.02
CA GLY A 99 -22.81 15.25 -27.12
C GLY A 99 -22.36 16.53 -27.85
N GLN A 100 -22.98 17.66 -27.52
CA GLN A 100 -22.81 18.99 -28.15
C GLN A 100 -21.40 19.64 -28.04
N GLY A 101 -20.32 18.88 -27.81
CA GLY A 101 -18.97 19.41 -27.59
C GLY A 101 -17.81 18.70 -28.31
N GLY A 102 -18.08 17.84 -29.31
CA GLY A 102 -17.05 17.04 -29.99
C GLY A 102 -16.42 17.69 -31.23
N VAL A 103 -15.09 17.61 -31.34
CA VAL A 103 -14.13 18.33 -32.22
C VAL A 103 -14.16 17.94 -33.71
N LEU A 104 -15.28 17.47 -34.27
CA LEU A 104 -15.39 17.15 -35.69
C LEU A 104 -16.64 17.80 -36.31
N ALA A 105 -16.41 18.74 -37.23
CA ALA A 105 -17.46 19.39 -38.03
C ALA A 105 -18.06 18.39 -39.04
N ILE A 106 -18.92 17.48 -38.54
CA ILE A 106 -19.64 16.49 -39.35
C ILE A 106 -20.96 17.11 -39.81
N THR A 107 -21.19 17.13 -41.11
CA THR A 107 -22.41 17.64 -41.76
C THR A 107 -23.65 16.84 -41.30
N PRO A 108 -24.84 17.45 -41.13
CA PRO A 108 -26.03 16.77 -40.59
C PRO A 108 -26.39 15.47 -41.33
N ALA A 109 -26.28 15.46 -42.66
CA ALA A 109 -26.55 14.27 -43.48
C ALA A 109 -25.57 13.11 -43.24
N ARG A 110 -24.32 13.42 -42.84
CA ARG A 110 -23.29 12.41 -42.57
C ARG A 110 -23.42 11.84 -41.15
N ARG A 111 -23.97 12.62 -40.23
CA ARG A 111 -24.34 12.15 -38.88
C ARG A 111 -25.47 11.14 -38.93
N GLU A 112 -26.52 11.42 -39.71
CA GLU A 112 -27.66 10.53 -39.88
C GLU A 112 -27.25 9.19 -40.53
N MET A 113 -26.36 9.23 -41.52
CA MET A 113 -25.76 8.02 -42.12
C MET A 113 -24.95 7.18 -41.11
N ILE A 114 -24.20 7.83 -40.22
CA ILE A 114 -23.38 7.14 -39.21
C ILE A 114 -24.29 6.55 -38.13
N GLU A 115 -25.30 7.28 -37.68
CA GLU A 115 -26.29 6.78 -36.71
C GLU A 115 -27.04 5.55 -37.26
N GLN A 116 -27.48 5.61 -38.52
CA GLN A 116 -28.17 4.50 -39.16
C GLN A 116 -27.25 3.28 -39.35
N SER A 117 -25.99 3.51 -39.73
CA SER A 117 -24.99 2.42 -39.86
C SER A 117 -24.67 1.77 -38.52
N VAL A 118 -24.61 2.56 -37.44
CA VAL A 118 -24.35 2.06 -36.08
C VAL A 118 -25.56 1.27 -35.55
N ASP A 119 -26.79 1.72 -35.79
CA ASP A 119 -27.99 0.99 -35.39
C ASP A 119 -28.16 -0.32 -36.18
N ASP A 120 -27.84 -0.32 -37.48
CA ASP A 120 -27.84 -1.53 -38.31
C ASP A 120 -26.77 -2.53 -37.84
N LEU A 121 -25.57 -2.05 -37.50
CA LEU A 121 -24.48 -2.88 -36.98
C LEU A 121 -24.85 -3.47 -35.61
N THR A 122 -25.45 -2.66 -34.73
CA THR A 122 -25.90 -3.09 -33.40
C THR A 122 -27.00 -4.14 -33.51
N GLY A 123 -27.96 -3.95 -34.42
CA GLY A 123 -29.00 -4.93 -34.71
C GLY A 123 -28.46 -6.22 -35.31
N ALA A 124 -27.44 -6.14 -36.17
CA ALA A 124 -26.77 -7.32 -36.72
C ALA A 124 -26.01 -8.11 -35.64
N ILE A 125 -25.31 -7.41 -34.75
CA ILE A 125 -24.56 -8.01 -33.63
C ILE A 125 -25.52 -8.68 -32.64
N ASP A 126 -26.65 -8.06 -32.30
CA ASP A 126 -27.65 -8.67 -31.40
C ASP A 126 -28.29 -9.93 -32.00
N ARG A 127 -28.56 -9.94 -33.32
CA ARG A 127 -29.04 -11.13 -34.03
C ARG A 127 -28.02 -12.27 -34.02
N VAL A 128 -26.76 -11.94 -34.32
CA VAL A 128 -25.64 -12.92 -34.31
C VAL A 128 -25.39 -13.43 -32.88
N ALA A 129 -25.43 -12.57 -31.86
CA ALA A 129 -25.29 -12.95 -30.46
C ALA A 129 -26.42 -13.88 -29.99
N LYS A 130 -27.68 -13.62 -30.37
CA LYS A 130 -28.82 -14.51 -30.09
C LYS A 130 -28.79 -15.83 -30.85
N GLN A 131 -28.12 -15.89 -32.00
CA GLN A 131 -27.87 -17.15 -32.71
C GLN A 131 -26.73 -17.93 -32.05
N LEU A 132 -25.63 -17.27 -31.72
CA LEU A 132 -24.47 -17.87 -31.03
C LEU A 132 -24.83 -18.38 -29.63
N ALA A 133 -25.68 -17.68 -28.89
CA ALA A 133 -26.13 -18.09 -27.55
C ALA A 133 -26.98 -19.37 -27.53
N ARG A 134 -27.43 -19.85 -28.69
CA ARG A 134 -28.21 -21.09 -28.86
C ARG A 134 -27.42 -22.21 -29.54
N MET A 135 -26.15 -21.97 -29.87
CA MET A 135 -25.28 -22.99 -30.49
C MET A 135 -24.37 -23.61 -29.43
N GLU A 136 -24.40 -24.93 -29.31
CA GLU A 136 -23.55 -25.67 -28.37
C GLU A 136 -22.23 -26.02 -29.08
N LEU A 137 -21.10 -25.61 -28.50
CA LEU A 137 -19.77 -25.96 -29.00
C LEU A 137 -19.49 -27.43 -28.68
N GLN A 138 -19.41 -28.26 -29.72
CA GLN A 138 -19.01 -29.66 -29.58
C GLN A 138 -17.66 -29.88 -30.26
N ILE A 139 -16.69 -30.32 -29.46
CA ILE A 139 -15.37 -30.77 -29.93
C ILE A 139 -15.34 -32.29 -29.81
N LYS A 140 -15.40 -32.97 -30.95
CA LYS A 140 -15.32 -34.42 -31.03
C LYS A 140 -14.59 -34.82 -32.31
N ASP A 141 -13.67 -35.78 -32.21
CA ASP A 141 -13.01 -36.43 -33.35
C ASP A 141 -12.44 -35.45 -34.40
N ASN A 142 -11.55 -34.54 -33.97
CA ASN A 142 -10.86 -33.56 -34.83
C ASN A 142 -11.80 -32.58 -35.59
N ARG A 143 -13.05 -32.46 -35.14
CA ARG A 143 -14.09 -31.63 -35.76
C ARG A 143 -14.60 -30.61 -34.76
N ILE A 144 -14.55 -29.33 -35.14
CA ILE A 144 -15.13 -28.24 -34.34
C ILE A 144 -16.51 -27.94 -34.94
N SER A 145 -17.56 -28.27 -34.19
CA SER A 145 -18.94 -28.14 -34.65
C SER A 145 -19.68 -27.13 -33.77
N PHE A 146 -20.27 -26.11 -34.39
CA PHE A 146 -21.21 -25.21 -33.74
C PHE A 146 -22.60 -25.60 -34.22
N LEU A 147 -23.36 -26.33 -33.41
CA LEU A 147 -24.66 -26.90 -33.81
C LEU A 147 -25.78 -26.28 -32.96
N ASN A 148 -26.92 -25.99 -33.58
CA ASN A 148 -28.15 -25.62 -32.87
C ASN A 148 -28.88 -26.87 -32.31
N GLU A 149 -29.99 -26.68 -31.58
CA GLU A 149 -30.78 -27.78 -30.98
C GLU A 149 -31.39 -28.76 -32.01
N GLU A 150 -31.42 -28.38 -33.29
CA GLU A 150 -31.95 -29.17 -34.41
C GLU A 150 -30.83 -29.90 -35.21
N GLY A 151 -29.56 -29.71 -34.82
CA GLY A 151 -28.39 -30.33 -35.47
C GLY A 151 -27.87 -29.60 -36.72
N GLU A 152 -28.36 -28.39 -36.99
CA GLU A 152 -27.84 -27.52 -38.05
C GLU A 152 -26.79 -26.55 -37.51
N GLY A 153 -25.67 -26.44 -38.22
CA GLY A 153 -24.69 -25.40 -37.94
C GLY A 153 -23.37 -25.59 -38.66
N ILE A 154 -22.40 -24.74 -38.31
CA ILE A 154 -21.15 -24.62 -39.06
C ILE A 154 -20.16 -25.65 -38.52
N VAL A 155 -19.76 -26.56 -39.41
CA VAL A 155 -18.81 -27.63 -39.13
C VAL A 155 -17.48 -27.26 -39.77
N PHE A 156 -16.49 -26.94 -38.95
CA PHE A 156 -15.11 -26.75 -39.39
C PHE A 156 -14.39 -28.09 -39.28
N ASN A 157 -14.11 -28.69 -40.44
CA ASN A 157 -13.16 -29.79 -40.53
C ASN A 157 -11.76 -29.20 -40.46
N VAL A 158 -11.03 -29.49 -39.39
CA VAL A 158 -9.59 -29.20 -39.33
C VAL A 158 -8.91 -30.21 -40.25
N PRO A 159 -8.27 -29.78 -41.36
CA PRO A 159 -7.58 -30.68 -42.27
C PRO A 159 -6.48 -31.44 -41.52
N GLU A 160 -6.33 -32.74 -41.76
CA GLU A 160 -5.29 -33.56 -41.12
C GLU A 160 -3.86 -33.09 -41.48
N ASP A 161 -3.73 -32.32 -42.58
CA ASP A 161 -2.49 -31.73 -43.09
C ASP A 161 -2.35 -30.23 -42.75
N LEU A 162 -3.16 -29.68 -41.83
CA LEU A 162 -3.08 -28.26 -41.45
C LEU A 162 -1.66 -27.88 -40.99
N ASP A 163 -0.96 -28.78 -40.29
CA ASP A 163 0.41 -28.54 -39.82
C ASP A 163 1.40 -28.46 -40.99
N ASP A 164 1.19 -29.26 -42.04
CA ASP A 164 2.00 -29.26 -43.26
C ASP A 164 1.71 -28.01 -44.12
N GLN A 165 0.44 -27.61 -44.26
CA GLN A 165 0.04 -26.42 -45.01
C GLN A 165 0.49 -25.13 -44.33
N VAL A 166 0.35 -25.03 -43.01
CA VAL A 166 0.83 -23.89 -42.23
C VAL A 166 2.36 -23.84 -42.27
N SER A 167 3.05 -24.99 -42.17
CA SER A 167 4.50 -25.07 -42.34
C SER A 167 4.96 -24.63 -43.74
N GLN A 168 4.24 -24.99 -44.79
CA GLN A 168 4.53 -24.55 -46.16
C GLN A 168 4.28 -23.04 -46.35
N GLY A 169 3.17 -22.53 -45.83
CA GLY A 169 2.85 -21.10 -45.85
C GLY A 169 3.87 -20.26 -45.10
N LEU A 170 4.29 -20.70 -43.91
CA LEU A 170 5.32 -20.04 -43.12
C LEU A 170 6.70 -20.11 -43.80
N LYS A 171 7.03 -21.22 -44.47
CA LYS A 171 8.25 -21.33 -45.30
C LYS A 171 8.25 -20.37 -46.47
N ALA A 172 7.14 -20.26 -47.19
CA ALA A 172 7.01 -19.33 -48.30
C ALA A 172 7.14 -17.87 -47.84
N PHE A 173 6.49 -17.53 -46.71
CA PHE A 173 6.57 -16.20 -46.13
C PHE A 173 7.98 -15.89 -45.60
N THR A 174 8.65 -16.88 -44.99
CA THR A 174 10.03 -16.77 -44.52
C THR A 174 11.00 -16.63 -45.71
N GLN A 175 10.80 -17.33 -46.83
CA GLN A 175 11.62 -17.17 -48.03
C GLN A 175 11.47 -15.79 -48.68
N VAL A 176 10.27 -15.22 -48.69
CA VAL A 176 10.04 -13.86 -49.20
C VAL A 176 10.75 -12.84 -48.30
N ILE A 177 10.65 -12.99 -46.98
CA ILE A 177 11.33 -12.12 -46.01
C ILE A 177 12.87 -12.26 -46.09
N LEU A 178 13.38 -13.48 -46.28
CA LEU A 178 14.82 -13.76 -46.39
C LEU A 178 15.44 -13.27 -47.70
N ASN A 179 14.67 -13.16 -48.78
CA ASN A 179 15.15 -12.57 -50.05
C ASN A 179 15.27 -11.04 -50.00
N ASP A 180 14.56 -10.38 -49.08
CA ASP A 180 14.54 -8.91 -48.94
C ASP A 180 15.37 -8.40 -47.75
N LEU A 181 15.95 -9.28 -46.92
CA LEU A 181 16.80 -8.91 -45.80
C LEU A 181 18.29 -8.99 -46.15
N PRO A 182 19.11 -7.96 -45.84
CA PRO A 182 20.56 -8.05 -45.98
C PRO A 182 21.15 -9.07 -45.00
N ASP A 183 22.15 -9.84 -45.46
CA ASP A 183 22.86 -10.98 -44.82
C ASP A 183 23.49 -10.76 -43.42
N SER A 184 23.11 -9.73 -42.68
CA SER A 184 23.71 -9.38 -41.37
C SER A 184 22.91 -9.83 -40.14
N THR A 185 21.81 -10.56 -40.30
CA THR A 185 21.08 -11.12 -39.15
C THR A 185 21.37 -12.62 -39.02
N GLY A 186 22.31 -12.96 -38.14
CA GLY A 186 22.67 -14.33 -37.81
C GLY A 186 21.55 -15.06 -37.06
N PHE A 187 20.55 -15.52 -37.79
CA PHE A 187 19.57 -16.48 -37.28
C PHE A 187 20.13 -17.90 -37.47
N ASP A 188 20.37 -18.60 -36.35
CA ASP A 188 20.77 -20.00 -36.36
C ASP A 188 19.57 -20.87 -36.79
N HIS A 189 19.58 -21.29 -38.07
CA HIS A 189 18.51 -22.04 -38.73
C HIS A 189 18.32 -23.48 -38.23
N ALA A 190 19.03 -23.93 -37.19
CA ALA A 190 19.00 -25.31 -36.71
C ALA A 190 18.00 -25.58 -35.56
N LYS A 191 17.32 -24.57 -35.00
CA LYS A 191 16.34 -24.79 -33.91
C LYS A 191 14.95 -25.11 -34.45
N ARG A 192 14.65 -26.41 -34.56
CA ARG A 192 13.29 -26.93 -34.76
C ARG A 192 12.46 -26.63 -33.50
N TRP A 193 11.32 -25.97 -33.64
CA TRP A 193 10.42 -25.65 -32.53
C TRP A 193 9.85 -26.93 -31.93
N ASP A 194 10.09 -27.20 -30.65
CA ASP A 194 9.63 -28.42 -29.96
C ASP A 194 8.46 -28.12 -29.03
N TRP A 195 7.25 -28.50 -29.45
CA TRP A 195 6.02 -28.36 -28.67
C TRP A 195 5.89 -29.40 -27.54
N LYS A 196 6.75 -30.42 -27.48
CA LYS A 196 6.64 -31.51 -26.49
C LYS A 196 6.87 -31.06 -25.05
N GLY A 197 7.48 -29.89 -24.85
CA GLY A 197 7.69 -29.27 -23.54
C GLY A 197 6.59 -28.29 -23.12
N PHE A 198 5.65 -27.93 -24.00
CA PHE A 198 4.60 -26.98 -23.68
C PHE A 198 3.54 -27.65 -22.80
N ARG A 199 3.62 -27.41 -21.50
CA ARG A 199 2.58 -27.75 -20.54
C ARG A 199 1.88 -26.44 -20.17
N PRO A 200 0.64 -26.17 -20.61
CA PRO A 200 -0.10 -25.04 -20.10
C PRO A 200 -0.21 -25.20 -18.58
N GLU A 201 0.14 -24.15 -17.84
CA GLU A 201 -0.08 -24.14 -16.40
C GLU A 201 -1.56 -24.39 -16.13
N PRO A 202 -1.91 -25.32 -15.23
CA PRO A 202 -3.30 -25.55 -14.88
C PRO A 202 -3.91 -24.23 -14.40
N PRO A 203 -5.15 -23.91 -14.81
CA PRO A 203 -5.81 -22.68 -14.38
C PRO A 203 -5.84 -22.65 -12.84
N PRO A 204 -5.58 -21.49 -12.22
CA PRO A 204 -5.55 -21.39 -10.77
C PRO A 204 -6.86 -21.92 -10.17
N PRO A 205 -6.80 -22.63 -9.03
CA PRO A 205 -7.99 -23.22 -8.42
C PRO A 205 -9.04 -22.14 -8.16
N ALA A 206 -10.31 -22.46 -8.38
CA ALA A 206 -11.42 -21.53 -8.15
C ALA A 206 -11.35 -20.98 -6.71
N ARG A 207 -11.10 -19.66 -6.60
CA ARG A 207 -10.97 -18.96 -5.33
C ARG A 207 -12.35 -18.44 -4.88
N ARG A 208 -12.66 -18.61 -3.60
CA ARG A 208 -13.78 -17.98 -2.92
C ARG A 208 -13.49 -16.47 -2.80
N ILE A 209 -14.28 -15.67 -3.50
CA ILE A 209 -14.14 -14.22 -3.51
C ILE A 209 -14.78 -13.64 -2.24
N ILE A 210 -14.00 -12.90 -1.47
CA ILE A 210 -14.44 -12.10 -0.32
C ILE A 210 -14.36 -10.64 -0.74
N ASN A 211 -15.50 -9.99 -0.93
CA ASN A 211 -15.55 -8.57 -1.28
C ASN A 211 -15.53 -7.70 -0.03
N GLY A 212 -14.61 -6.72 0.03
CA GLY A 212 -14.54 -5.71 1.09
C GLY A 212 -13.32 -5.83 2.01
N ASN A 213 -13.19 -4.86 2.91
CA ASN A 213 -12.07 -4.80 3.85
C ASN A 213 -12.29 -5.74 5.05
N ILE A 214 -11.25 -6.43 5.46
CA ILE A 214 -11.24 -7.27 6.66
C ILE A 214 -10.49 -6.51 7.76
N VAL A 215 -11.18 -6.12 8.83
CA VAL A 215 -10.56 -5.49 10.00
C VAL A 215 -10.76 -6.37 11.22
N LYS A 216 -9.67 -6.82 11.83
CA LYS A 216 -9.67 -7.66 13.03
C LYS A 216 -8.81 -7.02 14.13
N VAL A 217 -9.33 -7.04 15.35
CA VAL A 217 -8.66 -6.51 16.54
C VAL A 217 -8.67 -7.61 17.59
N TRP A 218 -7.52 -7.91 18.19
CA TRP A 218 -7.32 -9.02 19.16
C TRP A 218 -7.56 -10.42 18.61
N GLN A 219 -7.66 -10.56 17.29
CA GLN A 219 -7.91 -11.82 16.62
C GLN A 219 -6.92 -12.01 15.49
N ASP A 220 -6.56 -13.27 15.29
CA ASP A 220 -5.74 -13.67 14.16
C ASP A 220 -6.59 -13.76 12.88
N VAL A 221 -5.95 -13.56 11.73
CA VAL A 221 -6.55 -13.72 10.40
C VAL A 221 -5.79 -14.80 9.65
N GLN A 222 -6.52 -15.75 9.07
CA GLN A 222 -5.97 -16.72 8.15
C GLN A 222 -6.72 -16.63 6.82
N ILE A 223 -5.99 -16.39 5.74
CA ILE A 223 -6.51 -16.37 4.36
C ILE A 223 -5.93 -17.59 3.67
N SER A 224 -6.80 -18.55 3.35
CA SER A 224 -6.39 -19.80 2.71
C SER A 224 -6.08 -19.63 1.22
N ALA A 225 -5.32 -20.55 0.62
CA ALA A 225 -4.99 -20.53 -0.81
C ALA A 225 -6.21 -20.53 -1.76
N LYS A 226 -7.38 -20.89 -1.24
CA LYS A 226 -8.65 -20.89 -1.97
C LYS A 226 -9.44 -19.60 -1.76
N GLU A 227 -8.90 -18.58 -1.11
CA GLU A 227 -9.59 -17.32 -0.86
C GLU A 227 -8.95 -16.18 -1.66
N ASP A 228 -9.81 -15.29 -2.16
CA ASP A 228 -9.44 -14.07 -2.88
C ASP A 228 -10.12 -12.89 -2.20
N VAL A 229 -9.36 -12.09 -1.45
CA VAL A 229 -9.87 -10.94 -0.72
C VAL A 229 -9.71 -9.69 -1.59
N ARG A 230 -10.83 -9.15 -2.07
CA ARG A 230 -10.88 -7.90 -2.82
C ARG A 230 -11.09 -6.72 -1.88
N GLY A 231 -10.00 -6.29 -1.24
CA GLY A 231 -9.99 -5.23 -0.25
C GLY A 231 -8.76 -5.28 0.66
N ASN A 232 -8.72 -4.36 1.63
CA ASN A 232 -7.62 -4.25 2.59
C ASN A 232 -7.83 -5.17 3.79
N VAL A 233 -6.74 -5.78 4.26
CA VAL A 233 -6.71 -6.63 5.46
C VAL A 233 -5.96 -5.89 6.55
N VAL A 234 -6.61 -5.56 7.66
CA VAL A 234 -6.02 -4.85 8.79
C VAL A 234 -6.17 -5.68 10.05
N VAL A 235 -5.06 -6.05 10.67
CA VAL A 235 -5.00 -6.84 11.90
C VAL A 235 -4.26 -6.06 12.98
N ILE A 236 -4.88 -5.90 14.15
CA ILE A 236 -4.31 -5.15 15.28
C ILE A 236 -4.28 -6.08 16.51
N PHE A 237 -3.10 -6.25 17.12
CA PHE A 237 -2.87 -7.16 18.26
C PHE A 237 -3.24 -8.64 17.95
N GLY A 238 -2.99 -9.07 16.72
CA GLY A 238 -3.20 -10.44 16.23
C GLY A 238 -2.25 -10.74 15.08
N ASN A 239 -2.09 -12.01 14.74
CA ASN A 239 -1.24 -12.47 13.65
C ASN A 239 -2.05 -12.63 12.36
N ALA A 240 -1.41 -12.43 11.22
CA ALA A 240 -1.98 -12.65 9.91
C ALA A 240 -1.20 -13.75 9.18
N GLN A 241 -1.89 -14.74 8.64
CA GLN A 241 -1.33 -15.75 7.74
C GLN A 241 -2.06 -15.69 6.40
N VAL A 242 -1.32 -15.50 5.31
CA VAL A 242 -1.89 -15.36 3.96
C VAL A 242 -1.25 -16.40 3.06
N ALA A 243 -2.07 -17.33 2.58
CA ALA A 243 -1.74 -18.31 1.55
C ALA A 243 -2.50 -18.05 0.24
N GLY A 244 -3.51 -17.17 0.26
CA GLY A 244 -4.38 -16.83 -0.87
C GLY A 244 -3.99 -15.53 -1.57
N ARG A 245 -4.94 -14.96 -2.31
CA ARG A 245 -4.78 -13.65 -2.97
C ARG A 245 -5.43 -12.54 -2.16
N VAL A 246 -4.74 -11.42 -2.02
CA VAL A 246 -5.27 -10.18 -1.46
C VAL A 246 -5.08 -9.06 -2.48
N ASP A 247 -6.18 -8.63 -3.06
CA ASP A 247 -6.22 -7.50 -3.98
C ASP A 247 -6.41 -6.19 -3.20
N GLY A 248 -5.34 -5.80 -2.48
CA GLY A 248 -5.32 -4.67 -1.57
C GLY A 248 -4.11 -4.69 -0.63
N ALA A 249 -4.08 -3.79 0.35
CA ALA A 249 -3.00 -3.71 1.33
C ALA A 249 -3.24 -4.66 2.53
N VAL A 250 -2.16 -5.25 3.04
CA VAL A 250 -2.18 -6.08 4.26
C VAL A 250 -1.40 -5.35 5.35
N VAL A 251 -2.09 -4.92 6.41
CA VAL A 251 -1.53 -4.15 7.52
C VAL A 251 -1.65 -4.95 8.82
N THR A 252 -0.51 -5.28 9.45
CA THR A 252 -0.47 -5.95 10.75
C THR A 252 0.21 -5.06 11.77
N VAL A 253 -0.46 -4.76 12.89
CA VAL A 253 0.03 -3.88 13.96
C VAL A 253 0.18 -4.68 15.26
N PHE A 254 1.39 -4.71 15.81
CA PHE A 254 1.78 -5.50 16.99
C PHE A 254 1.47 -6.99 16.88
N GLY A 255 1.70 -7.58 15.70
CA GLY A 255 1.54 -9.00 15.42
C GLY A 255 2.40 -9.43 14.23
N ASN A 256 2.47 -10.73 13.99
CA ASN A 256 3.32 -11.30 12.94
C ASN A 256 2.52 -11.53 11.66
N LEU A 257 3.18 -11.33 10.51
CA LEU A 257 2.61 -11.61 9.20
C LEU A 257 3.41 -12.74 8.53
N LEU A 258 2.72 -13.82 8.17
CA LEU A 258 3.27 -14.97 7.47
C LEU A 258 2.65 -15.04 6.07
N LEU A 259 3.46 -14.92 5.03
CA LEU A 259 3.06 -15.12 3.63
C LEU A 259 3.56 -16.49 3.18
N ASP A 260 2.63 -17.42 2.97
CA ASP A 260 2.93 -18.79 2.54
C ASP A 260 3.23 -18.85 1.02
N ASP A 261 3.74 -20.00 0.56
CA ASP A 261 4.03 -20.27 -0.86
C ASP A 261 2.78 -20.03 -1.75
N GLY A 262 2.95 -19.27 -2.83
CA GLY A 262 1.88 -18.90 -3.76
C GLY A 262 0.92 -17.81 -3.28
N ALA A 263 1.20 -17.17 -2.13
CA ALA A 263 0.47 -15.99 -1.70
C ALA A 263 0.72 -14.81 -2.65
N GLU A 264 -0.34 -14.07 -2.97
CA GLU A 264 -0.27 -12.97 -3.94
C GLU A 264 -0.94 -11.72 -3.36
N VAL A 265 -0.16 -10.67 -3.15
CA VAL A 265 -0.65 -9.39 -2.61
C VAL A 265 -0.37 -8.28 -3.62
N THR A 266 -1.42 -7.79 -4.29
CA THR A 266 -1.30 -6.72 -5.30
C THR A 266 -1.05 -5.34 -4.67
N GLY A 267 -1.15 -5.20 -3.35
CA GLY A 267 -0.93 -3.93 -2.63
C GLY A 267 0.31 -3.95 -1.73
N SER A 268 0.43 -2.93 -0.89
CA SER A 268 1.52 -2.85 0.09
C SER A 268 1.28 -3.76 1.28
N VAL A 269 2.33 -4.45 1.71
CA VAL A 269 2.38 -5.23 2.95
C VAL A 269 3.06 -4.39 4.04
N VAL A 270 2.33 -4.06 5.11
CA VAL A 270 2.84 -3.27 6.22
C VAL A 270 2.79 -4.07 7.51
N THR A 271 3.95 -4.28 8.14
CA THR A 271 4.02 -4.94 9.47
C THR A 271 4.66 -3.98 10.46
N ALA A 272 3.95 -3.60 11.51
CA ALA A 272 4.43 -2.65 12.52
C ALA A 272 4.60 -3.34 13.89
N GLY A 273 5.85 -3.57 14.32
CA GLY A 273 6.13 -4.09 15.67
C GLY A 273 6.04 -5.62 15.81
N GLY A 274 6.07 -6.35 14.71
CA GLY A 274 6.20 -7.81 14.63
C GLY A 274 7.17 -8.20 13.50
N TYR A 275 7.25 -9.47 13.13
CA TYR A 275 8.08 -9.90 12.00
C TYR A 275 7.23 -10.27 10.77
N LEU A 276 7.84 -10.07 9.59
CA LEU A 276 7.33 -10.55 8.31
C LEU A 276 8.16 -11.76 7.90
N ASP A 277 7.50 -12.89 7.75
CA ASP A 277 8.06 -14.10 7.16
C ASP A 277 7.38 -14.33 5.81
N GLN A 278 8.17 -14.29 4.73
CA GLN A 278 7.68 -14.35 3.36
C GLN A 278 8.37 -15.51 2.65
N ASP A 279 7.57 -16.50 2.25
CA ASP A 279 8.02 -17.62 1.44
C ASP A 279 8.53 -17.13 0.07
N PRO A 280 9.62 -17.71 -0.49
CA PRO A 280 10.12 -17.36 -1.81
C PRO A 280 9.09 -17.40 -2.96
N GLY A 281 8.03 -18.20 -2.83
CA GLY A 281 6.95 -18.27 -3.82
C GLY A 281 5.85 -17.22 -3.65
N ALA A 282 5.93 -16.33 -2.65
CA ALA A 282 4.96 -15.27 -2.43
C ALA A 282 5.31 -14.00 -3.21
N THR A 283 4.37 -13.51 -4.01
CA THR A 283 4.49 -12.27 -4.79
C THR A 283 3.84 -11.10 -4.06
N VAL A 284 4.63 -10.04 -3.83
CA VAL A 284 4.18 -8.80 -3.19
C VAL A 284 4.76 -7.61 -3.95
N ASP A 285 3.94 -6.60 -4.21
CA ASP A 285 4.36 -5.40 -4.94
C ASP A 285 5.27 -4.50 -4.09
N ASP A 286 4.86 -4.20 -2.85
CA ASP A 286 5.58 -3.31 -1.94
C ASP A 286 5.57 -3.86 -0.50
N VAL A 287 6.72 -3.79 0.19
CA VAL A 287 6.92 -4.40 1.50
C VAL A 287 7.52 -3.40 2.48
N VAL A 288 6.74 -3.02 3.49
CA VAL A 288 7.14 -2.15 4.60
C VAL A 288 7.03 -2.93 5.91
N ALA A 289 8.07 -3.70 6.24
CA ALA A 289 8.12 -4.45 7.49
C ALA A 289 9.05 -3.78 8.52
N ILE A 290 8.47 -3.31 9.63
CA ILE A 290 9.15 -2.79 10.80
C ILE A 290 9.34 -3.95 11.79
N ASP A 291 10.41 -4.72 11.57
CA ASP A 291 10.84 -5.81 12.44
C ASP A 291 11.94 -5.33 13.41
N PRO A 292 11.63 -5.07 14.69
CA PRO A 292 12.62 -4.61 15.67
C PRO A 292 13.67 -5.68 16.03
N LEU A 293 13.45 -6.96 15.69
CA LEU A 293 14.31 -8.09 16.06
C LEU A 293 15.05 -8.70 14.86
N ASN A 294 14.82 -8.20 13.64
CA ASN A 294 15.49 -8.59 12.40
C ASN A 294 15.51 -10.12 12.16
N ARG A 295 14.36 -10.77 12.31
CA ARG A 295 14.18 -12.22 12.18
C ARG A 295 13.69 -12.65 10.79
N GLY A 296 13.31 -11.71 9.91
CA GLY A 296 12.76 -12.01 8.57
C GLY A 296 13.39 -11.22 7.41
N ARG A 297 12.67 -11.16 6.28
CA ARG A 297 13.05 -10.47 5.01
C ARG A 297 12.61 -9.00 4.92
N GLY A 298 12.14 -8.40 6.01
CA GLY A 298 11.76 -6.99 6.02
C GLY A 298 12.92 -6.05 5.68
N GLU A 299 12.63 -4.81 5.27
CA GLU A 299 13.64 -3.74 5.08
C GLU A 299 14.44 -3.40 6.38
N GLY A 300 14.21 -4.15 7.47
CA GLY A 300 14.94 -4.10 8.72
C GLY A 300 14.97 -2.68 9.29
N TRP A 301 16.09 -2.32 9.91
CA TRP A 301 16.32 -0.95 10.38
C TRP A 301 16.38 0.07 9.23
N GLN A 302 16.69 -0.34 7.99
CA GLN A 302 16.88 0.58 6.86
C GLN A 302 15.55 1.21 6.39
N GLY A 303 14.46 0.43 6.36
CA GLY A 303 13.11 0.95 6.09
C GLY A 303 12.60 1.88 7.20
N LEU A 304 12.97 1.61 8.45
CA LEU A 304 12.68 2.47 9.60
C LEU A 304 13.42 3.82 9.54
N PHE A 305 14.60 3.86 8.93
CA PHE A 305 15.39 5.07 8.72
C PHE A 305 15.00 5.85 7.45
N ARG A 306 14.04 5.36 6.64
CA ARG A 306 13.33 6.22 5.69
C ARG A 306 12.48 7.22 6.50
N HIS A 307 12.34 8.44 5.98
CA HIS A 307 11.87 9.61 6.75
C HIS A 307 10.54 9.39 7.51
N ASP A 308 9.65 8.54 7.03
CA ASP A 308 8.33 8.32 7.62
C ASP A 308 8.34 7.38 8.84
N GLY A 309 9.24 6.39 8.87
CA GLY A 309 9.41 5.46 9.99
C GLY A 309 9.98 6.14 11.24
N LEU A 310 11.05 6.91 11.06
CA LEU A 310 11.73 7.60 12.15
C LEU A 310 10.84 8.71 12.74
N THR A 311 10.14 9.47 11.90
CA THR A 311 9.20 10.52 12.37
C THR A 311 8.04 9.92 13.14
N PHE A 312 7.49 8.78 12.69
CA PHE A 312 6.51 8.03 13.46
C PHE A 312 7.05 7.64 14.84
N LEU A 313 8.21 6.97 14.91
CA LEU A 313 8.79 6.53 16.18
C LEU A 313 9.10 7.68 17.13
N ILE A 314 9.67 8.78 16.63
CA ILE A 314 9.94 9.98 17.43
C ILE A 314 8.63 10.56 17.97
N SER A 315 7.58 10.65 17.14
CA SER A 315 6.28 11.17 17.56
C SER A 315 5.62 10.32 18.64
N GLN A 316 5.69 8.99 18.51
CA GLN A 316 5.14 8.04 19.49
C GLN A 316 5.96 8.01 20.77
N GLY A 317 7.30 8.01 20.66
CA GLY A 317 8.21 8.08 21.80
C GLY A 317 8.02 9.38 22.59
N LEU A 318 7.89 10.52 21.91
CA LEU A 318 7.63 11.81 22.56
C LEU A 318 6.26 11.82 23.25
N PHE A 319 5.23 11.22 22.63
CA PHE A 319 3.93 11.07 23.28
C PHE A 319 4.04 10.22 24.55
N LEU A 320 4.64 9.03 24.49
CA LEU A 320 4.81 8.16 25.65
C LEU A 320 5.61 8.85 26.77
N LEU A 321 6.66 9.60 26.41
CA LEU A 321 7.41 10.42 27.36
C LEU A 321 6.52 11.49 28.00
N THR A 322 5.73 12.23 27.22
CA THR A 322 4.82 13.26 27.77
C THR A 322 3.70 12.66 28.62
N LEU A 323 3.20 11.47 28.26
CA LEU A 323 2.21 10.72 29.02
C LEU A 323 2.78 10.27 30.36
N LEU A 324 4.00 9.72 30.36
CA LEU A 324 4.72 9.34 31.58
C LEU A 324 4.93 10.55 32.49
N LEU A 325 5.42 11.67 31.94
CA LEU A 325 5.62 12.90 32.69
C LEU A 325 4.29 13.46 33.23
N ALA A 326 3.19 13.35 32.48
CA ALA A 326 1.87 13.77 32.92
C ALA A 326 1.38 12.95 34.10
N VAL A 327 1.53 11.62 34.05
CA VAL A 327 1.20 10.73 35.17
C VAL A 327 2.03 11.08 36.39
N VAL A 328 3.35 11.26 36.24
CA VAL A 328 4.23 11.65 37.34
C VAL A 328 3.82 13.01 37.92
N ALA A 329 3.56 14.02 37.07
CA ALA A 329 3.17 15.35 37.50
C ALA A 329 1.82 15.36 38.24
N VAL A 330 0.84 14.59 37.78
CA VAL A 330 -0.49 14.47 38.40
C VAL A 330 -0.41 13.73 39.74
N VAL A 331 0.41 12.67 39.83
CA VAL A 331 0.62 11.94 41.09
C VAL A 331 1.40 12.78 42.10
N ALA A 332 2.39 13.56 41.65
CA ALA A 332 3.17 14.45 42.50
C ALA A 332 2.39 15.71 42.96
N THR A 333 1.38 16.13 42.20
CA THR A 333 0.56 17.30 42.53
C THR A 333 -0.52 16.92 43.56
N PRO A 334 -0.70 17.67 44.66
CA PRO A 334 -1.78 17.41 45.62
C PRO A 334 -3.15 17.39 44.93
N ARG A 335 -3.92 16.32 45.13
CA ARG A 335 -5.21 16.08 44.44
C ARG A 335 -6.13 17.30 44.43
N ARG A 336 -6.28 17.97 45.58
CA ARG A 336 -7.09 19.20 45.72
C ARG A 336 -6.65 20.32 44.76
N ARG A 337 -5.33 20.52 44.58
CA ARG A 337 -4.83 21.56 43.66
C ARG A 337 -5.17 21.22 42.22
N PHE A 338 -4.96 19.95 41.83
CA PHE A 338 -5.29 19.49 40.48
C PHE A 338 -6.79 19.63 40.19
N GLU A 339 -7.65 19.23 41.13
CA GLU A 339 -9.11 19.38 41.03
C GLU A 339 -9.54 20.86 40.89
N VAL A 340 -8.89 21.79 41.59
CA VAL A 340 -9.15 23.23 41.45
C VAL A 340 -8.80 23.73 40.04
N VAL A 341 -7.69 23.27 39.45
CA VAL A 341 -7.31 23.65 38.08
C VAL A 341 -8.30 23.08 37.05
N VAL A 342 -8.68 21.81 37.20
CA VAL A 342 -9.71 21.18 36.36
C VAL A 342 -11.04 21.93 36.50
N GLY A 343 -11.43 22.28 37.72
CA GLY A 343 -12.61 23.07 38.02
C GLY A 343 -12.61 24.44 37.33
N ALA A 344 -11.46 25.13 37.33
CA ALA A 344 -11.29 26.42 36.65
C ALA A 344 -11.52 26.31 35.13
N LEU A 345 -11.02 25.25 34.50
CA LEU A 345 -11.25 24.99 33.07
C LEU A 345 -12.73 24.72 32.79
N THR A 346 -13.38 23.88 33.59
CA THR A 346 -14.81 23.52 33.38
C THR A 346 -15.77 24.65 33.74
N GLY A 347 -15.42 25.48 34.73
CA GLY A 347 -16.28 26.58 35.21
C GLY A 347 -16.19 27.83 34.35
N ALA A 348 -15.02 28.10 33.74
CA ALA A 348 -14.80 29.28 32.90
C ALA A 348 -13.91 28.94 31.68
N PRO A 349 -14.40 28.14 30.72
CA PRO A 349 -13.60 27.67 29.59
C PRO A 349 -13.17 28.81 28.65
N SER A 350 -14.02 29.82 28.43
CA SER A 350 -13.68 30.98 27.58
C SER A 350 -12.62 31.87 28.22
N ALA A 351 -12.70 32.12 29.53
CA ALA A 351 -11.68 32.86 30.27
C ALA A 351 -10.34 32.10 30.29
N SER A 352 -10.40 30.78 30.49
CA SER A 352 -9.22 29.91 30.40
C SER A 352 -8.62 29.95 29.00
N PHE A 353 -9.42 29.88 27.93
CA PHE A 353 -8.91 30.02 26.57
C PHE A 353 -8.25 31.38 26.32
N GLY A 354 -8.93 32.49 26.65
CA GLY A 354 -8.41 33.83 26.42
C GLY A 354 -7.10 34.10 27.17
N LEU A 355 -7.03 33.72 28.45
CA LEU A 355 -5.81 33.81 29.24
C LEU A 355 -4.72 32.86 28.72
N GLY A 356 -5.11 31.66 28.29
CA GLY A 356 -4.25 30.70 27.63
C GLY A 356 -3.58 31.27 26.40
N VAL A 357 -4.34 31.92 25.50
CA VAL A 357 -3.80 32.57 24.29
C VAL A 357 -2.85 33.70 24.66
N LEU A 358 -3.20 34.53 25.65
CA LEU A 358 -2.34 35.62 26.12
C LEU A 358 -0.99 35.10 26.63
N VAL A 359 -0.98 34.02 27.40
CA VAL A 359 0.26 33.42 27.92
C VAL A 359 0.99 32.62 26.84
N ALA A 360 0.27 31.94 25.94
CA ALA A 360 0.84 31.20 24.83
C ALA A 360 1.59 32.11 23.85
N LEU A 361 1.03 33.29 23.54
CA LEU A 361 1.65 34.24 22.63
C LEU A 361 2.60 35.19 23.37
N GLY A 362 2.09 35.98 24.32
CA GLY A 362 2.88 37.00 25.03
C GLY A 362 3.83 36.39 26.05
N GLY A 363 3.35 35.47 26.87
CA GLY A 363 4.15 34.83 27.92
C GLY A 363 5.33 34.04 27.36
N HIS A 364 5.15 33.27 26.28
CA HIS A 364 6.25 32.53 25.67
C HIS A 364 7.28 33.43 25.00
N VAL A 365 6.87 34.54 24.38
CA VAL A 365 7.82 35.52 23.83
C VAL A 365 8.67 36.12 24.95
N VAL A 366 8.05 36.54 26.06
CA VAL A 366 8.79 37.08 27.22
C VAL A 366 9.75 36.04 27.80
N VAL A 367 9.28 34.82 27.98
CA VAL A 367 10.09 33.69 28.48
C VAL A 367 11.23 33.34 27.52
N ALA A 368 10.99 33.36 26.20
CA ALA A 368 12.02 33.09 25.20
C ALA A 368 13.13 34.13 25.24
N VAL A 369 12.78 35.42 25.35
CA VAL A 369 13.75 36.52 25.52
C VAL A 369 14.53 36.35 26.82
N LEU A 370 13.84 36.06 27.93
CA LEU A 370 14.48 35.79 29.23
C LEU A 370 15.46 34.60 29.15
N MET A 371 15.03 33.50 28.52
CA MET A 371 15.86 32.31 28.32
C MET A 371 17.09 32.63 27.46
N ALA A 372 16.94 33.42 26.39
CA ALA A 372 18.06 33.85 25.57
C ALA A 372 19.09 34.66 26.39
N VAL A 373 18.63 35.60 27.22
CA VAL A 373 19.52 36.37 28.12
C VAL A 373 20.22 35.45 29.13
N LEU A 374 19.49 34.51 29.75
CA LEU A 374 20.06 33.57 30.70
C LEU A 374 21.11 32.65 30.08
N ILE A 375 20.88 32.15 28.86
CA ILE A 375 21.81 31.27 28.13
C ILE A 375 23.10 32.00 27.75
N ILE A 376 23.04 33.28 27.39
CA ILE A 376 24.22 34.09 27.07
C ILE A 376 25.13 34.26 28.30
N THR A 377 24.55 34.24 29.51
CA THR A 377 25.33 34.33 30.74
C THR A 377 25.77 32.95 31.23
N VAL A 378 27.07 32.75 31.48
CA VAL A 378 27.59 31.47 32.03
C VAL A 378 26.91 31.09 33.35
N ILE A 379 26.65 32.09 34.21
CA ILE A 379 25.95 31.91 35.50
C ILE A 379 24.44 31.65 35.30
N GLY A 380 23.86 32.14 34.20
CA GLY A 380 22.44 31.97 33.92
C GLY A 380 22.09 30.61 33.31
N LEU A 381 23.04 29.84 32.79
CA LEU A 381 22.79 28.49 32.27
C LEU A 381 22.10 27.54 33.27
N PRO A 382 22.56 27.37 34.53
CA PRO A 382 21.84 26.55 35.51
C PRO A 382 20.43 27.08 35.81
N LEU A 383 20.26 28.42 35.82
CA LEU A 383 18.96 29.04 36.02
C LEU A 383 18.03 28.84 34.81
N ALA A 384 18.57 28.91 33.58
CA ALA A 384 17.84 28.63 32.34
C ALA A 384 17.34 27.18 32.33
N LEU A 385 18.19 26.22 32.74
CA LEU A 385 17.79 24.83 32.88
C LEU A 385 16.65 24.67 33.88
N LEU A 386 16.74 25.32 35.05
CA LEU A 386 15.68 25.30 36.06
C LEU A 386 14.36 25.88 35.50
N VAL A 387 14.42 27.02 34.82
CA VAL A 387 13.25 27.64 34.17
C VAL A 387 12.67 26.71 33.11
N ALA A 388 13.50 26.08 32.27
CA ALA A 388 13.06 25.12 31.26
C ALA A 388 12.35 23.92 31.87
N VAL A 389 12.86 23.36 32.98
CA VAL A 389 12.19 22.27 33.71
C VAL A 389 10.83 22.71 34.25
N VAL A 390 10.75 23.90 34.86
CA VAL A 390 9.48 24.44 35.36
C VAL A 390 8.46 24.63 34.23
N LEU A 391 8.89 25.16 33.08
CA LEU A 391 8.04 25.32 31.91
C LEU A 391 7.59 23.97 31.33
N ALA A 392 8.48 22.97 31.28
CA ALA A 392 8.14 21.62 30.82
C ALA A 392 7.09 20.99 31.74
N ILE A 393 7.23 21.10 33.06
CA ILE A 393 6.23 20.62 34.03
C ILE A 393 4.90 21.36 33.84
N ALA A 394 4.93 22.69 33.71
CA ALA A 394 3.73 23.49 33.49
C ALA A 394 3.03 23.10 32.18
N ALA A 395 3.78 22.84 31.11
CA ALA A 395 3.23 22.43 29.83
C ALA A 395 2.61 21.04 29.85
N VAL A 396 3.27 20.10 30.52
CA VAL A 396 2.74 18.76 30.76
C VAL A 396 1.45 18.82 31.59
N LEU A 397 1.44 19.61 32.67
CA LEU A 397 0.24 19.82 33.49
C LEU A 397 -0.89 20.48 32.70
N ALA A 398 -0.58 21.45 31.83
CA ALA A 398 -1.58 22.11 30.99
C ALA A 398 -2.34 21.08 30.13
N VAL A 399 -1.62 20.24 29.38
CA VAL A 399 -2.25 19.21 28.56
C VAL A 399 -2.94 18.14 29.42
N ALA A 400 -2.36 17.78 30.57
CA ALA A 400 -2.95 16.80 31.49
C ALA A 400 -4.30 17.25 32.07
N VAL A 401 -4.50 18.54 32.32
CA VAL A 401 -5.79 19.10 32.78
C VAL A 401 -6.88 18.92 31.73
N VAL A 402 -6.59 19.23 30.47
CA VAL A 402 -7.55 18.97 29.37
C VAL A 402 -7.78 17.48 29.17
N GLY A 403 -6.72 16.67 29.28
CA GLY A 403 -6.81 15.22 29.33
C GLY A 403 -7.73 14.73 30.44
N ALA A 404 -7.67 15.30 31.65
CA ALA A 404 -8.55 14.91 32.74
C ALA A 404 -10.03 15.21 32.43
N VAL A 405 -10.34 16.37 31.85
CA VAL A 405 -11.72 16.72 31.44
C VAL A 405 -12.24 15.75 30.37
N LEU A 406 -11.43 15.50 29.33
CA LEU A 406 -11.83 14.59 28.25
C LEU A 406 -11.94 13.14 28.74
N GLY A 407 -11.02 12.71 29.59
CA GLY A 407 -11.02 11.38 30.18
C GLY A 407 -12.23 11.14 31.08
N ASP A 408 -12.63 12.12 31.90
CA ASP A 408 -13.82 12.01 32.74
C ASP A 408 -15.08 11.91 31.88
N LEU A 409 -15.17 12.67 30.79
CA LEU A 409 -16.25 12.56 29.81
C LEU A 409 -16.31 11.14 29.21
N ILE A 410 -15.18 10.57 28.80
CA ILE A 410 -15.11 9.23 28.22
C ILE A 410 -15.49 8.16 29.25
N CYS A 411 -14.92 8.20 30.46
CA CYS A 411 -15.22 7.25 31.53
C CYS A 411 -16.72 7.25 31.88
N ARG A 412 -17.34 8.44 31.97
CA ARG A 412 -18.78 8.59 32.22
C ARG A 412 -19.65 8.02 31.11
N ARG A 413 -19.26 8.24 29.85
CA ARG A 413 -19.99 7.68 28.68
C ARG A 413 -19.89 6.16 28.61
N LEU A 414 -18.79 5.57 29.08
CA LEU A 414 -18.61 4.11 29.16
C LEU A 414 -19.28 3.48 30.40
N GLY A 415 -20.17 4.21 31.08
CA GLY A 415 -20.99 3.69 32.18
C GLY A 415 -20.27 3.60 33.53
N GLY A 416 -19.08 4.20 33.66
CA GLY A 416 -18.27 4.13 34.88
C GLY A 416 -17.79 5.48 35.40
N ARG A 417 -17.07 5.44 36.52
CA ARG A 417 -16.22 6.54 36.99
C ARG A 417 -14.81 5.99 37.14
N CYS A 418 -13.85 6.65 36.52
CA CYS A 418 -12.45 6.33 36.70
C CYS A 418 -12.03 6.79 38.11
N HIS A 419 -11.86 5.84 39.04
CA HIS A 419 -11.62 6.13 40.46
C HIS A 419 -10.23 6.75 40.72
N ALA A 420 -9.27 6.53 39.82
CA ALA A 420 -7.91 7.01 39.96
C ALA A 420 -7.67 8.25 39.06
N PRO A 421 -7.21 9.39 39.61
CA PRO A 421 -6.97 10.62 38.83
C PRO A 421 -6.00 10.42 37.65
N TRP A 422 -4.94 9.63 37.85
CA TRP A 422 -3.97 9.33 36.80
C TRP A 422 -4.59 8.53 35.64
N LEU A 423 -5.56 7.66 35.92
CA LEU A 423 -6.24 6.86 34.88
C LEU A 423 -7.11 7.75 34.00
N VAL A 424 -7.81 8.72 34.60
CA VAL A 424 -8.60 9.71 33.85
C VAL A 424 -7.70 10.47 32.87
N VAL A 425 -6.53 10.91 33.35
CA VAL A 425 -5.56 11.64 32.52
C VAL A 425 -5.03 10.76 31.39
N VAL A 426 -4.68 9.49 31.66
CA VAL A 426 -4.22 8.55 30.63
C VAL A 426 -5.27 8.37 29.55
N VAL A 427 -6.52 8.08 29.93
CA VAL A 427 -7.62 7.88 28.97
C VAL A 427 -7.81 9.11 28.08
N GLY A 428 -7.86 10.31 28.68
CA GLY A 428 -8.07 11.53 27.90
C GLY A 428 -6.87 11.95 27.06
N MET A 429 -5.64 11.82 27.55
CA MET A 429 -4.44 12.11 26.76
C MET A 429 -4.26 11.13 25.60
N THR A 430 -4.56 9.84 25.81
CA THR A 430 -4.60 8.86 24.72
C THR A 430 -5.67 9.24 23.70
N ALA A 431 -6.88 9.62 24.13
CA ALA A 431 -7.93 10.08 23.22
C ALA A 431 -7.51 11.31 22.40
N LEU A 432 -6.81 12.29 23.00
CA LEU A 432 -6.25 13.44 22.28
C LEU A 432 -5.17 13.01 21.26
N HIS A 433 -4.42 11.95 21.56
CA HIS A 433 -3.33 11.49 20.69
C HIS A 433 -3.80 10.63 19.52
N VAL A 434 -4.94 9.93 19.62
CA VAL A 434 -5.45 9.02 18.58
C VAL A 434 -5.50 9.68 17.20
N VAL A 435 -5.92 10.96 17.10
CA VAL A 435 -6.00 11.66 15.81
C VAL A 435 -4.62 11.80 15.16
N SER A 436 -3.59 12.23 15.92
CA SER A 436 -2.22 12.29 15.41
C SER A 436 -1.65 10.91 15.13
N PHE A 437 -1.96 9.91 15.96
CA PHE A 437 -1.53 8.54 15.75
C PHE A 437 -2.03 8.00 14.41
N VAL A 438 -3.33 8.17 14.13
CA VAL A 438 -3.93 7.77 12.86
C VAL A 438 -3.28 8.52 11.70
N GLY A 439 -3.06 9.83 11.80
CA GLY A 439 -2.38 10.60 10.74
C GLY A 439 -0.95 10.10 10.47
N SER A 440 -0.17 9.84 11.52
CA SER A 440 1.18 9.30 11.38
C SER A 440 1.18 7.86 10.87
N LEU A 441 0.19 7.05 11.23
CA LEU A 441 0.01 5.69 10.72
C LEU A 441 -0.37 5.68 9.24
N LEU A 442 -1.24 6.61 8.81
CA LEU A 442 -1.58 6.82 7.41
C LEU A 442 -0.35 7.17 6.55
N GLY A 443 0.58 7.95 7.12
CA GLY A 443 1.86 8.25 6.47
C GLY A 443 2.74 7.01 6.28
N LEU A 444 2.72 6.07 7.22
CA LEU A 444 3.50 4.82 7.11
C LEU A 444 2.97 3.85 6.06
N ILE A 445 1.64 3.80 5.85
CA ILE A 445 1.01 2.82 4.96
C ILE A 445 0.94 3.27 3.49
N GLY A 446 1.66 4.33 3.11
CA GLY A 446 1.68 4.83 1.73
C GLY A 446 0.38 5.48 1.26
N SER A 447 -0.47 5.97 2.19
CA SER A 447 -1.66 6.74 1.82
C SER A 447 -1.26 8.06 1.11
N PRO A 448 -2.16 8.71 0.34
CA PRO A 448 -1.83 9.98 -0.30
C PRO A 448 -1.26 10.97 0.70
N GLU A 449 -0.04 11.48 0.44
CA GLU A 449 0.72 12.32 1.38
C GLU A 449 -0.10 13.50 1.92
N THR A 450 -1.00 14.04 1.09
CA THR A 450 -1.92 15.12 1.44
C THR A 450 -2.90 14.73 2.54
N LEU A 451 -3.50 13.53 2.47
CA LEU A 451 -4.46 13.04 3.45
C LEU A 451 -3.77 12.80 4.80
N ALA A 452 -2.63 12.10 4.80
CA ALA A 452 -1.85 11.85 6.01
C ALA A 452 -1.44 13.17 6.69
N SER A 453 -0.91 14.12 5.92
CA SER A 453 -0.50 15.44 6.40
C SER A 453 -1.66 16.23 7.01
N LEU A 454 -2.84 16.23 6.38
CA LEU A 454 -4.02 16.92 6.90
C LEU A 454 -4.47 16.35 8.25
N VAL A 455 -4.48 15.02 8.42
CA VAL A 455 -4.84 14.38 9.69
C VAL A 455 -3.81 14.66 10.77
N VAL A 456 -2.51 14.66 10.44
CA VAL A 456 -1.43 15.03 11.37
C VAL A 456 -1.59 16.50 11.84
N VAL A 457 -1.81 17.43 10.90
CA VAL A 457 -2.01 18.85 11.21
C VAL A 457 -3.26 19.06 12.08
N LEU A 458 -4.34 18.35 11.80
CA LEU A 458 -5.53 18.37 12.64
C LEU A 458 -5.22 17.90 14.06
N GLY A 459 -4.54 16.76 14.22
CA GLY A 459 -4.14 16.26 15.53
C GLY A 459 -3.20 17.22 16.28
N MET A 460 -2.27 17.88 15.58
CA MET A 460 -1.40 18.91 16.17
C MET A 460 -2.20 20.14 16.62
N THR A 461 -3.17 20.58 15.81
CA THR A 461 -4.05 21.70 16.15
C THR A 461 -4.88 21.41 17.41
N ILE A 462 -5.42 20.20 17.52
CA ILE A 462 -6.16 19.75 18.73
C ILE A 462 -5.26 19.81 19.96
N LYS A 463 -4.00 19.35 19.85
CA LYS A 463 -3.03 19.37 20.96
C LYS A 463 -2.61 20.79 21.35
N ILE A 464 -2.42 21.68 20.38
CA ILE A 464 -2.12 23.10 20.63
C ILE A 464 -3.31 23.76 21.34
N ALA A 465 -4.54 23.50 20.89
CA ALA A 465 -5.73 23.99 21.57
C ALA A 465 -5.79 23.48 23.02
N ALA A 466 -5.59 22.17 23.24
CA ALA A 466 -5.55 21.59 24.58
C ALA A 466 -4.47 22.24 25.47
N TYR A 467 -3.28 22.47 24.91
CA TYR A 467 -2.21 23.19 25.61
C TYR A 467 -2.65 24.59 26.04
N VAL A 468 -3.25 25.37 25.13
CA VAL A 468 -3.73 26.73 25.39
C VAL A 468 -4.80 26.74 26.49
N PHE A 469 -5.81 25.89 26.40
CA PHE A 469 -6.86 25.78 27.43
C PHE A 469 -6.28 25.43 28.81
N GLY A 470 -5.39 24.44 28.86
CA GLY A 470 -4.74 24.01 30.09
C GLY A 470 -3.85 25.08 30.71
N LEU A 471 -3.08 25.79 29.88
CA LEU A 471 -2.18 26.86 30.32
C LEU A 471 -2.99 28.00 30.96
N GLY A 472 -4.09 28.39 30.34
CA GLY A 472 -4.97 29.40 30.90
C GLY A 472 -5.66 28.95 32.18
N ALA A 473 -6.10 27.69 32.29
CA ALA A 473 -6.65 27.15 33.52
C ALA A 473 -5.64 27.17 34.69
N LEU A 474 -4.37 26.85 34.41
CA LEU A 474 -3.28 26.96 35.39
C LEU A 474 -3.11 28.39 35.87
N VAL A 475 -3.06 29.38 34.97
CA VAL A 475 -2.86 30.78 35.37
C VAL A 475 -4.11 31.35 36.06
N HIS A 476 -5.30 31.02 35.56
CA HIS A 476 -6.58 31.49 36.11
C HIS A 476 -6.77 31.02 37.57
N SER A 477 -6.43 29.77 37.86
CA SER A 477 -6.49 29.19 39.22
C SER A 477 -5.26 29.47 40.09
N ARG A 478 -4.27 30.20 39.57
CA ARG A 478 -2.95 30.40 40.19
C ARG A 478 -2.29 29.08 40.59
N PHE A 479 -2.20 28.16 39.64
CA PHE A 479 -1.66 26.80 39.82
C PHE A 479 -2.40 26.00 40.90
N GLY A 480 -3.73 26.17 40.98
CA GLY A 480 -4.59 25.47 41.93
C GLY A 480 -4.56 26.03 43.36
N LEU A 481 -4.04 27.25 43.57
CA LEU A 481 -3.99 27.91 44.88
C LEU A 481 -5.24 28.71 45.21
N ARG A 482 -6.02 29.14 44.20
CA ARG A 482 -7.27 29.89 44.41
C ARG A 482 -8.42 29.24 43.66
N PRO A 483 -9.51 28.84 44.33
CA PRO A 483 -10.74 28.48 43.67
C PRO A 483 -11.24 29.68 42.85
N THR A 484 -11.54 29.45 41.59
CA THR A 484 -12.13 30.47 40.71
C THR A 484 -13.64 30.39 40.88
N GLY A 485 -14.18 31.21 41.77
CA GLY A 485 -15.58 31.15 42.19
C GLY A 485 -15.79 31.82 43.56
N ALA A 486 -15.60 33.14 43.60
CA ALA A 486 -16.23 34.05 44.53
C ALA A 486 -16.72 35.26 43.73
#